data_AF-A0A397URY3-F1
#
_entry.id   AF-A0A397URY3-F1
#
_cell.length_a   1.000
_cell.length_b   1.000
_cell.length_c   1.000
_cell.angle_alpha   90.00
_cell.angle_beta   90.00
_cell.angle_gamma   90.00
#
_symmetry.space_group_name_H-M   'P 1'
#
loop_
_entity.id
_entity.type
_entity.pdbx_description
1 polymer ?
#
loop_
_entity_poly.entity_id
_entity_poly.type
_entity_poly.pdbx_seq_one_letter_code
_entity_poly.pdbx_strand_id
1 'polypeptide(L)'
;MKGIYNLRAPKQKPTDVVDVLPTMDYIQSLGSNSEITILNLAQKMALLLALMSGSQPSNLQRIDLTSIFQLQNGISVNILNPKEAKIFRAHGGTKEQNKTLFIESYERTSE
;
A
#
# COMPACT_ATOMS: atom_id res chain seq x y z
N MET A 1 -10.95 32.12 20.81
CA MET A 1 -10.89 30.71 21.27
C MET A 1 -9.49 30.40 21.77
N LYS A 2 -9.30 30.13 23.06
CA LYS A 2 -8.05 29.57 23.58
C LYS A 2 -8.15 28.05 23.45
N GLY A 3 -7.33 27.45 22.58
CA GLY A 3 -7.27 26.00 22.43
C GLY A 3 -6.85 25.35 23.75
N ILE A 4 -7.50 24.25 24.12
CA ILE A 4 -7.14 23.45 25.28
C ILE A 4 -5.85 22.70 24.91
N TYR A 5 -4.70 23.20 25.35
CA TYR A 5 -3.42 22.54 25.14
C TYR A 5 -3.36 21.30 26.04
N ASN A 6 -3.15 20.13 25.43
CA ASN A 6 -3.04 18.89 26.16
C ASN A 6 -1.68 18.87 26.88
N LEU A 7 -1.66 19.21 28.18
CA LEU A 7 -0.44 19.28 29.02
C LEU A 7 0.31 17.93 29.12
N ARG A 8 -0.31 16.85 28.65
CA ARG A 8 0.27 15.50 28.53
C ARG A 8 0.09 14.94 27.12
N ALA A 9 0.49 15.71 26.10
CA ALA A 9 0.54 15.18 24.74
C ALA A 9 1.35 13.86 24.73
N PRO A 10 0.86 12.80 24.07
CA PRO A 10 1.64 11.57 23.91
C PRO A 10 2.99 11.92 23.30
N LYS A 11 4.08 11.43 23.91
CA LYS A 11 5.42 11.61 23.34
C LYS A 11 5.40 11.04 21.92
N GLN A 12 5.77 11.84 20.92
CA GLN A 12 5.96 11.34 19.57
C GLN A 12 7.01 10.24 19.64
N LYS A 13 6.62 9.01 19.26
CA LYS A 13 7.59 7.93 19.14
C LYS A 13 8.51 8.30 17.96
N PRO A 14 9.83 8.05 18.06
CA PRO A 14 10.70 8.17 16.92
C PRO A 14 10.15 7.29 15.79
N THR A 15 10.20 7.79 14.56
CA THR A 15 9.83 7.00 13.39
C THR A 15 10.76 5.80 13.33
N ASP A 16 10.23 4.60 13.53
CA ASP A 16 11.00 3.36 13.37
C ASP A 16 11.47 3.29 11.91
N VAL A 17 12.78 3.35 11.69
CA VAL A 17 13.37 3.13 10.36
C VAL A 17 13.31 1.62 10.12
N VAL A 18 12.43 1.21 9.21
CA VAL A 18 12.30 -0.19 8.82
C VAL A 18 13.32 -0.49 7.72
N ASP A 19 14.21 -1.45 7.97
CA ASP A 19 15.09 -1.98 6.95
C ASP A 19 14.30 -2.84 5.95
N VAL A 20 14.31 -2.41 4.69
CA VAL A 20 13.61 -3.09 3.58
C VAL A 20 14.48 -4.14 2.88
N LEU A 21 15.79 -4.18 3.15
CA LEU A 21 16.72 -5.08 2.45
C LEU A 21 16.34 -6.56 2.57
N PRO A 22 15.98 -7.10 3.76
CA PRO A 22 15.58 -8.50 3.87
C PRO A 22 14.34 -8.83 3.02
N THR A 23 13.46 -7.84 2.83
CA THR A 23 12.26 -7.99 1.99
C THR A 23 12.63 -8.04 0.52
N MET A 24 13.59 -7.22 0.10
CA MET A 24 14.10 -7.23 -1.27
C MET A 24 14.86 -8.53 -1.58
N ASP A 25 15.68 -9.01 -0.64
CA ASP A 25 16.39 -10.29 -0.76
C ASP A 25 15.40 -11.46 -0.90
N TYR A 26 14.32 -11.44 -0.12
CA TYR A 26 13.25 -12.43 -0.24
C TYR A 26 12.60 -12.38 -1.63
N ILE A 27 12.21 -11.19 -2.11
CA ILE A 27 11.61 -11.02 -3.44
C ILE A 27 12.52 -11.55 -4.56
N GLN A 28 13.84 -11.31 -4.44
CA GLN A 28 14.82 -11.83 -5.40
C GLN A 28 14.95 -13.36 -5.31
N SER A 29 14.97 -13.92 -4.10
CA SER A 29 15.07 -15.36 -3.86
C SER A 29 13.91 -16.17 -4.45
N LEU A 30 12.75 -15.53 -4.68
CA LEU A 30 11.61 -16.20 -5.31
C LEU A 30 11.93 -16.64 -6.75
N GLY A 31 12.85 -15.98 -7.45
CA GLY A 31 13.24 -16.32 -8.82
C GLY A 31 12.48 -15.55 -9.91
N SER A 32 12.65 -16.02 -11.15
CA SER A 32 12.09 -15.41 -12.36
C SER A 32 10.56 -15.54 -12.41
N ASN A 33 9.86 -14.51 -12.90
CA ASN A 33 8.39 -14.53 -13.00
C ASN A 33 7.87 -15.65 -13.91
N SER A 34 8.70 -16.16 -14.83
CA SER A 34 8.32 -17.22 -15.78
C SER A 34 8.46 -18.63 -15.22
N GLU A 35 9.19 -18.82 -14.11
CA GLU A 35 9.56 -20.14 -13.59
C GLU A 35 8.89 -20.46 -12.25
N ILE A 36 8.32 -19.45 -11.59
CA ILE A 36 7.73 -19.58 -10.26
C ILE A 36 6.28 -20.05 -10.29
N THR A 37 5.84 -20.65 -9.19
CA THR A 37 4.44 -21.03 -9.00
C THR A 37 3.55 -19.79 -8.93
N ILE A 38 2.27 -19.95 -9.28
CA ILE A 38 1.26 -18.88 -9.19
C ILE A 38 1.17 -18.32 -7.77
N LEU A 39 1.32 -19.18 -6.75
CA LEU A 39 1.32 -18.76 -5.35
C LEU A 39 2.49 -17.81 -5.04
N ASN A 40 3.71 -18.19 -5.44
CA ASN A 40 4.89 -17.35 -5.23
C ASN A 40 4.81 -16.05 -6.05
N LEU A 41 4.25 -16.11 -7.26
CA LEU A 41 4.01 -14.92 -8.07
C LEU A 41 3.02 -13.97 -7.40
N ALA A 42 1.92 -14.49 -6.85
CA ALA A 42 0.94 -13.69 -6.10
C ALA A 42 1.55 -13.07 -4.85
N GLN A 43 2.38 -13.81 -4.11
CA GLN A 43 3.11 -13.30 -2.95
C GLN A 43 4.10 -12.19 -3.34
N LYS A 44 4.89 -12.41 -4.40
CA LYS A 44 5.84 -11.43 -4.95
C LYS A 44 5.12 -10.14 -5.34
N MET A 45 4.00 -10.25 -6.05
CA MET A 45 3.17 -9.12 -6.46
C MET A 45 2.60 -8.38 -5.24
N ALA A 46 2.04 -9.09 -4.25
CA ALA A 46 1.48 -8.48 -3.05
C ALA A 46 2.55 -7.73 -2.23
N LEU A 47 3.75 -8.29 -2.10
CA LEU A 47 4.88 -7.64 -1.44
C LEU A 47 5.32 -6.36 -2.14
N LEU A 48 5.49 -6.40 -3.47
CA LEU A 48 5.83 -5.23 -4.26
C LEU A 48 4.75 -4.14 -4.16
N LEU A 49 3.47 -4.51 -4.23
CA LEU A 49 2.37 -3.58 -4.03
C LEU A 49 2.37 -2.98 -2.62
N ALA A 50 2.67 -3.76 -1.59
CA ALA A 50 2.77 -3.27 -0.22
C ALA A 50 3.89 -2.23 -0.08
N LEU A 51 5.07 -2.52 -0.65
CA LEU A 51 6.24 -1.64 -0.60
C LEU A 51 5.99 -0.33 -1.34
N MET A 52 5.43 -0.39 -2.56
CA MET A 52 5.20 0.80 -3.38
C MET A 52 4.09 1.69 -2.82
N SER A 53 3.05 1.11 -2.22
CA SER A 53 1.87 1.85 -1.78
C SER A 53 1.80 2.15 -0.29
N GLY A 54 2.67 1.54 0.51
CA GLY A 54 2.52 1.53 1.97
C GLY A 54 1.22 0.86 2.45
N SER A 55 0.58 0.04 1.60
CA SER A 55 -0.71 -0.57 1.93
C SER A 55 -0.55 -1.77 2.86
N GLN A 56 -1.45 -1.84 3.84
CA GLN A 56 -1.58 -3.00 4.72
C GLN A 56 -2.10 -4.23 3.95
N PRO A 57 -1.74 -5.46 4.35
CA PRO A 57 -2.25 -6.69 3.73
C PRO A 57 -3.78 -6.74 3.62
N SER A 58 -4.51 -6.24 4.62
CA SER A 58 -5.97 -6.20 4.61
C SER A 58 -6.57 -5.27 3.56
N ASN A 59 -5.81 -4.25 3.13
CA ASN A 59 -6.22 -3.38 2.03
C ASN A 59 -5.86 -4.02 0.68
N LEU A 60 -4.70 -4.68 0.57
CA LEU A 60 -4.30 -5.39 -0.65
C LEU A 60 -5.29 -6.51 -1.01
N GLN A 61 -5.82 -7.23 -0.01
CA GLN A 61 -6.87 -8.24 -0.20
C GLN A 61 -8.15 -7.66 -0.83
N ARG A 62 -8.38 -6.36 -0.72
CA ARG A 62 -9.59 -5.67 -1.19
C ARG A 62 -9.38 -4.93 -2.51
N ILE A 63 -8.26 -5.16 -3.19
CA ILE A 63 -8.03 -4.64 -4.53
C ILE A 63 -9.06 -5.25 -5.48
N ASP A 64 -9.78 -4.39 -6.19
CA ASP A 64 -10.69 -4.79 -7.25
C ASP A 64 -9.94 -4.86 -8.59
N LEU A 65 -9.63 -6.08 -9.02
CA LEU A 65 -8.91 -6.34 -10.27
C LEU A 65 -9.73 -5.93 -11.51
N THR A 66 -11.06 -5.82 -11.41
CA THR A 66 -11.91 -5.35 -12.52
C THR A 66 -11.83 -3.84 -12.72
N SER A 67 -11.38 -3.12 -11.69
CA SER A 67 -11.19 -1.67 -11.71
C SER A 67 -9.79 -1.24 -12.14
N ILE A 68 -8.98 -2.14 -12.71
CA ILE A 68 -7.66 -1.78 -13.22
C ILE A 68 -7.83 -0.99 -14.51
N PHE A 69 -7.35 0.26 -14.50
CA PHE A 69 -7.27 1.10 -15.69
C PHE A 69 -5.85 1.60 -15.90
N GLN A 70 -5.39 1.48 -17.15
CA GLN A 70 -4.09 1.96 -17.56
C GLN A 70 -4.19 3.44 -17.90
N LEU A 71 -3.28 4.23 -17.32
CA LEU A 71 -3.10 5.65 -17.56
C LEU A 71 -1.82 5.85 -18.38
N GLN A 72 -1.61 7.06 -18.91
CA GLN A 72 -0.41 7.37 -19.69
C GLN A 72 0.90 7.14 -18.92
N ASN A 73 0.86 7.32 -17.59
CA ASN A 73 2.01 7.26 -16.70
C ASN A 73 1.90 6.15 -15.65
N GLY A 74 1.06 5.14 -15.86
CA GLY A 74 0.98 4.03 -14.91
C GLY A 74 -0.33 3.27 -14.90
N ILE A 75 -0.61 2.65 -13.77
CA ILE A 75 -1.80 1.85 -13.52
C ILE A 75 -2.52 2.41 -12.32
N SER A 76 -3.85 2.48 -12.41
CA SER A 76 -4.68 2.81 -11.26
C SER A 76 -5.66 1.69 -10.98
N VAL A 77 -5.87 1.43 -9.69
CA VAL A 77 -6.74 0.37 -9.21
C VAL A 77 -7.46 0.79 -7.94
N ASN A 78 -8.71 0.37 -7.76
CA ASN A 78 -9.46 0.69 -6.57
C ASN A 78 -9.32 -0.39 -5.48
N ILE A 79 -9.23 0.07 -4.25
CA ILE A 79 -9.34 -0.71 -3.03
C ILE A 79 -10.75 -0.50 -2.48
N LEU A 80 -11.53 -1.57 -2.44
CA LEU A 80 -12.90 -1.54 -1.95
C LEU A 80 -12.92 -1.55 -0.43
N ASN A 81 -13.81 -0.77 0.18
CA ASN A 81 -14.06 -0.78 1.62
C ASN A 81 -12.77 -0.76 2.46
N PRO A 82 -11.86 0.22 2.32
CA PRO A 82 -10.58 0.19 3.03
C PRO A 82 -10.82 0.24 4.55
N LYS A 83 -10.00 -0.47 5.32
CA LYS A 83 -10.21 -0.63 6.78
C LYS A 83 -10.26 0.73 7.51
N GLU A 84 -9.41 1.66 7.06
CA GLU A 84 -9.34 3.04 7.55
C GLU A 84 -10.65 3.81 7.37
N ALA A 85 -11.40 3.61 6.29
CA ALA A 85 -12.70 4.26 6.10
C ALA A 85 -13.73 3.76 7.11
N LYS A 86 -13.72 2.46 7.44
CA LYS A 86 -14.60 1.88 8.46
C LYS A 86 -14.29 2.45 9.85
N ILE A 87 -13.02 2.56 10.22
CA ILE A 87 -12.59 3.13 11.51
C ILE A 87 -12.99 4.60 11.59
N PHE A 88 -12.72 5.38 10.54
CA PHE A 88 -13.04 6.81 10.53
C PHE A 88 -14.55 7.08 10.67
N ARG A 89 -15.39 6.28 10.00
CA ARG A 89 -16.85 6.34 10.14
C ARG A 89 -17.33 5.97 11.53
N ALA A 90 -16.73 4.96 12.17
CA ALA A 90 -17.06 4.58 13.55
C ALA A 90 -16.77 5.72 14.55
N HIS A 91 -15.87 6.64 14.22
CA HIS A 91 -15.57 7.84 15.00
C HIS A 91 -16.32 9.09 14.52
N GLY A 92 -17.39 8.94 13.73
CA GLY A 92 -18.27 10.03 13.31
C GLY A 92 -17.76 10.84 12.11
N GLY A 93 -16.69 10.41 11.45
CA GLY A 93 -16.14 11.08 10.27
C GLY A 93 -16.72 10.57 8.95
N THR A 94 -16.62 11.40 7.91
CA THR A 94 -16.98 11.03 6.53
C THR A 94 -15.71 10.76 5.72
N LYS A 95 -15.54 9.52 5.24
CA LYS A 95 -14.47 9.10 4.32
C LYS A 95 -15.06 8.29 3.18
N GLU A 96 -14.48 8.41 1.99
CA GLU A 96 -14.89 7.64 0.81
C GLU A 96 -14.82 6.14 1.07
N GLN A 97 -15.75 5.40 0.44
CA GLN A 97 -15.81 3.94 0.57
C GLN A 97 -14.74 3.22 -0.25
N ASN A 98 -14.19 3.90 -1.25
CA ASN A 98 -13.16 3.37 -2.13
C ASN A 98 -11.90 4.20 -1.97
N LYS A 99 -10.75 3.56 -2.11
CA LYS A 99 -9.46 4.24 -2.17
C LYS A 99 -8.79 3.87 -3.48
N THR A 100 -8.40 4.85 -4.26
CA THR A 100 -7.65 4.61 -5.49
C THR A 100 -6.16 4.50 -5.17
N LEU A 101 -5.54 3.42 -5.63
CA LEU A 101 -4.12 3.21 -5.64
C LEU A 101 -3.57 3.51 -7.03
N PHE A 102 -2.67 4.47 -7.12
CA PHE A 102 -1.94 4.78 -8.35
C PHE A 102 -0.52 4.20 -8.27
N ILE A 103 -0.13 3.47 -9.32
CA ILE A 103 1.18 2.85 -9.50
C ILE A 103 1.81 3.53 -10.71
N GLU A 104 2.78 4.39 -10.46
CA GLU A 104 3.48 5.11 -11.52
C GLU A 104 4.40 4.18 -12.31
N SER A 105 4.41 4.34 -13.64
CA SER A 105 5.40 3.73 -14.51
C SER A 105 6.58 4.67 -14.67
N TYR A 106 7.76 4.25 -14.22
CA TYR A 106 9.00 4.96 -14.50
C TYR A 106 9.56 4.51 -15.85
N GLU A 107 9.98 5.46 -16.68
CA GLU A 107 10.83 5.14 -17.82
C GLU A 107 12.13 4.54 -17.30
N ARG A 108 12.54 3.42 -17.88
CA ARG A 108 13.82 2.82 -17.54
C ARG A 108 14.90 3.74 -18.08
N THR A 109 15.49 4.57 -17.22
CA THR A 109 16.72 5.27 -17.55
C THR A 109 17.79 4.21 -17.82
N SER A 110 18.20 4.11 -19.08
CA SER A 110 19.33 3.30 -19.50
C SER A 110 20.60 3.87 -18.86
N GLU A 111 21.05 3.26 -17.77
CA GLU A 111 22.43 3.36 -17.26
C GLU A 111 23.26 2.21 -17.83
#